data_AF-A0A915YH86-F1
#
_entry.id   AF-A0A915YH86-F1
#
_cell.length_a   1.000
_cell.length_b   1.000
_cell.length_c   1.000
_cell.angle_alpha   90.00
_cell.angle_beta   90.00
_cell.angle_gamma   90.00
#
_symmetry.space_group_name_H-M   'P 1'
#
loop_
_entity.id
_entity.type
_entity.pdbx_description
1 polymer ?
#
loop_
_entity_poly.entity_id
_entity_poly.type
_entity_poly.pdbx_seq_one_letter_code
_entity_poly.pdbx_strand_id
1 'polypeptide(L)'
;MKLKFYDGLSEHKRLLLGTVLLFGCIVLIDVFMRSYRVNGIIKSCSLAFGPLDEVQKDSIRLIVRAFDKYGDKDLNKLAYILATARYESNFRPIEERRAAPSQTEVYNRQNRYWGTGYWGRGFVQLTHQKNYRKMSDFLGVDLVKNPSLALDPNNAAKILVYGMLNGLFTRQRLSQYINGSIVDFYQARKTVNGLDRAGRVAGYANSVNDKL
;
A
#
# COMPACT_ATOMS: atom_id res chain seq x y z
N MET A 1 -25.09 -33.42 -22.28
CA MET A 1 -23.99 -33.80 -23.20
C MET A 1 -22.94 -34.57 -22.40
N LYS A 2 -22.93 -35.91 -22.46
CA LYS A 2 -21.83 -36.70 -21.84
C LYS A 2 -20.57 -36.40 -22.65
N LEU A 3 -19.58 -35.78 -22.01
CA LEU A 3 -18.27 -35.51 -22.63
C LEU A 3 -17.63 -36.87 -22.95
N LYS A 4 -17.60 -37.25 -24.24
CA LYS A 4 -16.95 -38.47 -24.77
C LYS A 4 -15.50 -38.67 -24.32
N PHE A 5 -14.88 -37.62 -23.76
CA PHE A 5 -13.53 -37.62 -23.18
C PHE A 5 -13.38 -38.56 -21.96
N TYR A 6 -14.45 -38.80 -21.20
CA TYR A 6 -14.40 -39.65 -20.00
C TYR A 6 -14.52 -41.15 -20.32
N ASP A 7 -15.01 -41.50 -21.51
CA ASP A 7 -15.49 -42.86 -21.82
C ASP A 7 -14.38 -43.93 -21.95
N GLY A 8 -13.10 -43.57 -21.84
CA GLY A 8 -11.95 -44.51 -21.82
C GLY A 8 -11.08 -44.49 -20.56
N LEU A 9 -11.44 -43.69 -19.54
CA LEU A 9 -10.64 -43.55 -18.32
C LEU A 9 -11.11 -44.52 -17.22
N SER A 10 -10.16 -45.19 -16.55
CA SER A 10 -10.42 -45.91 -15.28
C SER A 10 -11.00 -44.96 -14.24
N GLU A 11 -11.82 -45.45 -13.30
CA GLU A 11 -12.45 -44.61 -12.26
C GLU A 11 -11.46 -43.69 -11.53
N HIS A 12 -10.31 -44.21 -11.11
CA HIS A 12 -9.26 -43.40 -10.46
C HIS A 12 -8.80 -42.21 -11.31
N LYS A 13 -8.65 -42.41 -12.64
CA LYS A 13 -8.26 -41.32 -13.56
C LYS A 13 -9.38 -40.30 -13.75
N ARG A 14 -10.66 -40.73 -13.74
CA ARG A 14 -11.82 -39.82 -13.78
C ARG A 14 -11.91 -38.97 -12.52
N LEU A 15 -11.71 -39.59 -11.35
CA LEU A 15 -11.68 -38.89 -10.07
C LEU A 15 -10.56 -37.86 -10.02
N LEU A 16 -9.34 -38.26 -10.37
CA LEU A 16 -8.17 -37.36 -10.43
C LEU A 16 -8.41 -36.17 -11.35
N LEU A 17 -8.94 -36.42 -12.56
CA LEU A 17 -9.26 -35.36 -13.52
C LEU A 17 -10.33 -34.41 -12.97
N GLY A 18 -11.37 -34.94 -12.31
CA GLY A 18 -12.40 -34.15 -11.64
C GLY A 18 -11.82 -33.26 -10.53
N THR A 19 -10.91 -33.79 -9.71
CA THR A 19 -10.24 -33.02 -8.65
C THR A 19 -9.35 -31.91 -9.22
N VAL A 20 -8.57 -32.19 -10.27
CA VAL A 20 -7.73 -31.19 -10.95
C VAL A 20 -8.58 -30.07 -11.55
N LEU A 21 -9.69 -30.41 -12.20
CA LEU A 21 -10.62 -29.43 -12.76
C LEU A 21 -11.26 -28.57 -11.67
N LEU A 22 -11.71 -29.19 -10.56
CA LEU A 22 -12.29 -28.46 -9.43
C LEU A 22 -11.27 -27.49 -8.81
N PHE A 23 -10.04 -27.95 -8.58
CA PHE A 23 -8.97 -27.10 -8.06
C PHE A 23 -8.65 -25.94 -9.01
N GLY A 24 -8.58 -26.21 -10.32
CA GLY A 24 -8.43 -25.19 -11.35
C GLY A 24 -9.54 -24.14 -11.30
N CYS A 25 -10.81 -24.56 -11.18
CA CYS A 25 -11.94 -23.64 -11.04
C CYS A 25 -11.84 -22.77 -9.78
N ILE A 26 -11.46 -23.35 -8.63
CA ILE A 26 -11.29 -22.59 -7.37
C ILE A 26 -10.21 -21.52 -7.52
N VAL A 27 -9.06 -21.87 -8.11
CA VAL A 27 -7.98 -20.91 -8.35
C VAL A 27 -8.43 -19.79 -9.29
N LEU A 28 -9.14 -20.12 -10.37
CA LEU A 28 -9.66 -19.13 -11.31
C LEU A 28 -10.68 -18.18 -10.65
N ILE A 29 -11.59 -18.71 -9.82
CA ILE A 29 -12.55 -17.91 -9.07
C ILE A 29 -11.81 -16.98 -8.10
N ASP A 30 -10.80 -17.47 -7.36
CA ASP A 30 -10.01 -16.63 -6.45
C ASP A 30 -9.29 -15.51 -7.20
N VAL A 31 -8.63 -15.81 -8.33
CA VAL A 31 -7.98 -14.80 -9.18
C VAL A 31 -8.98 -13.76 -9.69
N PHE A 32 -10.14 -14.21 -10.16
CA PHE A 32 -11.21 -13.34 -10.64
C PHE A 32 -11.73 -12.42 -9.52
N MET A 33 -12.03 -12.96 -8.35
CA MET A 33 -12.55 -12.20 -7.21
C MET A 33 -11.53 -11.17 -6.71
N ARG A 34 -10.24 -11.52 -6.67
CA ARG A 34 -9.16 -10.56 -6.34
C ARG A 34 -9.08 -9.44 -7.37
N SER A 35 -9.13 -9.78 -8.66
CA SER A 35 -9.13 -8.78 -9.74
C SER A 35 -10.33 -7.84 -9.63
N TYR A 36 -11.53 -8.39 -9.41
CA TYR A 36 -12.76 -7.61 -9.24
C TYR A 36 -12.67 -6.64 -8.07
N ARG A 37 -12.22 -7.11 -6.90
CA ARG A 37 -12.03 -6.27 -5.71
C ARG A 37 -11.03 -5.13 -5.94
N VAL A 38 -9.86 -5.44 -6.51
CA VAL A 38 -8.82 -4.44 -6.77
C VAL A 38 -9.31 -3.39 -7.77
N ASN A 39 -10.01 -3.81 -8.83
CA ASN A 39 -10.61 -2.87 -9.80
C ASN A 39 -11.70 -2.00 -9.16
N GLY A 40 -12.48 -2.56 -8.23
CA GLY A 40 -13.41 -1.79 -7.39
C GLY A 40 -12.70 -0.68 -6.62
N ILE A 41 -11.64 -1.02 -5.88
CA ILE A 41 -10.85 -0.05 -5.10
C ILE A 41 -10.21 1.03 -5.99
N ILE A 42 -9.69 0.66 -7.17
CA ILE A 42 -9.16 1.61 -8.14
C ILE A 42 -10.25 2.58 -8.60
N LYS A 43 -11.45 2.08 -8.89
CA LYS A 43 -12.62 2.90 -9.26
C LYS A 43 -12.99 3.85 -8.12
N SER A 44 -13.03 3.38 -6.87
CA SER A 44 -13.28 4.21 -5.68
C SER A 44 -12.25 5.34 -5.56
N CYS A 45 -10.96 5.05 -5.77
CA CYS A 45 -9.90 6.05 -5.79
C CYS A 45 -10.08 7.05 -6.93
N SER A 46 -10.46 6.61 -8.13
CA SER A 46 -10.68 7.51 -9.26
C SER A 46 -11.90 8.42 -9.05
N LEU A 47 -12.97 7.90 -8.46
CA LEU A 47 -14.12 8.71 -8.07
C LEU A 47 -13.78 9.71 -6.95
N ALA A 48 -12.88 9.35 -6.03
CA ALA A 48 -12.46 10.20 -4.94
C ALA A 48 -11.48 11.31 -5.36
N PHE A 49 -10.60 11.02 -6.32
CA PHE A 49 -9.44 11.86 -6.64
C PHE A 49 -9.38 12.38 -8.09
N GLY A 50 -10.37 12.02 -8.90
CA GLY A 50 -10.40 12.25 -10.34
C GLY A 50 -9.76 11.12 -11.16
N PRO A 51 -9.67 11.27 -12.49
CA PRO A 51 -9.07 10.26 -13.36
C PRO A 51 -7.65 9.89 -12.92
N LEU A 52 -7.37 8.59 -12.93
CA LEU A 52 -6.06 8.03 -12.63
C LEU A 52 -5.43 7.47 -13.89
N ASP A 53 -4.13 7.70 -14.08
CA ASP A 53 -3.36 7.02 -15.12
C ASP A 53 -2.93 5.61 -14.71
N GLU A 54 -2.36 4.86 -15.66
CA GLU A 54 -1.98 3.46 -15.41
C GLU A 54 -0.92 3.29 -14.33
N VAL A 55 0.03 4.23 -14.19
CA VAL A 55 1.07 4.15 -13.13
C VAL A 55 0.43 4.27 -11.75
N GLN A 56 -0.55 5.16 -11.60
CA GLN A 56 -1.30 5.31 -10.36
C GLN A 56 -2.15 4.07 -10.06
N LYS A 57 -2.83 3.53 -11.09
CA LYS A 57 -3.62 2.30 -10.94
C LYS A 57 -2.73 1.14 -10.52
N ASP A 58 -1.59 0.93 -11.16
CA ASP A 58 -0.61 -0.10 -10.79
C ASP A 58 -0.10 0.06 -9.37
N SER A 59 0.20 1.30 -8.96
CA SER A 59 0.60 1.59 -7.58
C SER A 59 -0.50 1.23 -6.58
N ILE A 60 -1.76 1.54 -6.88
CA ILE A 60 -2.91 1.12 -6.05
C ILE A 60 -3.01 -0.41 -6.00
N ARG A 61 -2.84 -1.13 -7.13
CA ARG A 61 -2.83 -2.61 -7.15
C ARG A 61 -1.77 -3.16 -6.20
N LEU A 62 -0.58 -2.59 -6.20
CA LEU A 62 0.52 -3.00 -5.32
C LEU A 62 0.25 -2.69 -3.85
N ILE A 63 -0.33 -1.53 -3.54
CA ILE A 63 -0.73 -1.15 -2.18
C ILE A 63 -1.81 -2.10 -1.66
N VAL A 64 -2.84 -2.39 -2.45
CA VAL A 64 -3.91 -3.32 -2.07
C VAL A 64 -3.34 -4.73 -1.86
N ARG A 65 -2.47 -5.21 -2.76
CA ARG A 65 -1.80 -6.50 -2.60
C ARG A 65 -0.94 -6.57 -1.32
N ALA A 66 -0.22 -5.49 -1.00
CA ALA A 66 0.53 -5.42 0.24
C ALA A 66 -0.40 -5.42 1.46
N PHE A 67 -1.53 -4.72 1.41
CA PHE A 67 -2.53 -4.71 2.47
C PHE A 67 -3.22 -6.06 2.64
N ASP A 68 -3.53 -6.77 1.56
CA ASP A 68 -4.09 -8.13 1.64
C ASP A 68 -3.11 -9.13 2.27
N LYS A 69 -1.80 -8.90 2.10
CA LYS A 69 -0.76 -9.78 2.65
C LYS A 69 -0.44 -9.48 4.12
N TYR A 70 -0.40 -8.21 4.51
CA TYR A 70 0.12 -7.78 5.82
C TYR A 70 -0.91 -7.08 6.72
N GLY A 71 -2.06 -6.71 6.15
CA GLY A 71 -3.16 -6.05 6.84
C GLY A 71 -4.15 -7.01 7.46
N ASP A 72 -5.17 -6.43 8.08
CA ASP A 72 -6.20 -7.11 8.87
C ASP A 72 -7.59 -7.06 8.21
N LYS A 73 -7.63 -6.70 6.92
CA LYS A 73 -8.85 -6.54 6.11
C LYS A 73 -9.77 -5.38 6.53
N ASP A 74 -9.37 -4.54 7.47
CA ASP A 74 -10.11 -3.33 7.84
C ASP A 74 -10.05 -2.28 6.72
N LEU A 75 -11.17 -2.10 6.01
CA LEU A 75 -11.23 -1.18 4.86
C LEU A 75 -11.02 0.28 5.26
N ASN A 76 -11.31 0.67 6.50
CA ASN A 76 -11.01 2.04 6.97
C ASN A 76 -9.49 2.26 7.02
N LYS A 77 -8.71 1.26 7.44
CA LYS A 77 -7.24 1.35 7.40
C LYS A 77 -6.73 1.42 5.97
N LEU A 78 -7.31 0.63 5.06
CA LEU A 78 -6.95 0.69 3.64
C LEU A 78 -7.26 2.06 3.02
N ALA A 79 -8.43 2.63 3.30
CA ALA A 79 -8.80 3.97 2.86
C ALA A 79 -7.75 5.01 3.31
N TYR A 80 -7.33 4.94 4.58
CA TYR A 80 -6.34 5.85 5.13
C TYR A 80 -4.94 5.67 4.51
N ILE A 81 -4.52 4.43 4.26
CA ILE A 81 -3.26 4.11 3.58
C ILE A 81 -3.26 4.68 2.15
N LEU A 82 -4.36 4.51 1.40
CA LEU A 82 -4.51 5.04 0.04
C LEU A 82 -4.51 6.58 0.05
N ALA A 83 -5.21 7.19 1.01
CA ALA A 83 -5.20 8.64 1.19
C ALA A 83 -3.80 9.20 1.50
N THR A 84 -3.02 8.47 2.30
CA THR A 84 -1.62 8.81 2.57
C THR A 84 -0.78 8.75 1.30
N ALA A 85 -0.84 7.66 0.53
CA ALA A 85 -0.11 7.53 -0.73
C ALA A 85 -0.52 8.59 -1.77
N ARG A 86 -1.80 8.95 -1.82
CA ARG A 86 -2.29 10.06 -2.66
C ARG A 86 -1.66 11.37 -2.23
N TYR A 87 -1.70 11.68 -0.93
CA TYR A 87 -1.23 12.96 -0.41
C TYR A 87 0.28 13.15 -0.54
N GLU A 88 1.05 12.14 -0.14
CA GLU A 88 2.52 12.24 -0.06
C GLU A 88 3.18 12.23 -1.44
N SER A 89 2.61 11.47 -2.38
CA SER A 89 3.34 11.13 -3.59
C SER A 89 2.48 10.98 -4.84
N ASN A 90 1.19 11.27 -4.74
CA ASN A 90 0.23 11.11 -5.82
C ASN A 90 0.24 9.69 -6.44
N PHE A 91 0.35 8.68 -5.58
CA PHE A 91 0.52 7.26 -5.95
C PHE A 91 1.73 6.99 -6.85
N ARG A 92 2.83 7.73 -6.66
CA ARG A 92 4.11 7.45 -7.33
C ARG A 92 5.22 7.26 -6.30
N PRO A 93 6.11 6.29 -6.45
CA PRO A 93 7.25 6.16 -5.56
C PRO A 93 8.31 7.18 -5.98
N ILE A 94 8.22 8.40 -5.44
CA ILE A 94 9.10 9.51 -5.80
C ILE A 94 10.19 9.71 -4.74
N GLU A 95 11.25 10.38 -5.17
CA GLU A 95 12.32 10.85 -4.31
C GLU A 95 12.05 12.31 -3.90
N GLU A 96 12.33 12.62 -2.64
CA GLU A 96 12.22 13.95 -2.07
C GLU A 96 13.10 14.92 -2.86
N ARG A 97 12.52 16.03 -3.32
CA ARG A 97 13.26 17.08 -4.00
C ARG A 97 13.89 18.02 -2.98
N ARG A 98 15.17 18.33 -3.19
CA ARG A 98 15.86 19.33 -2.38
C ARG A 98 15.22 20.70 -2.57
N ALA A 99 14.80 21.32 -1.49
CA ALA A 99 14.34 22.70 -1.51
C ALA A 99 15.49 23.64 -1.88
N ALA A 100 15.18 24.74 -2.58
CA ALA A 100 16.15 25.80 -2.79
C ALA A 100 16.41 26.56 -1.48
N PRO A 101 17.58 27.19 -1.29
CA PRO A 101 17.86 28.01 -0.11
C PRO A 101 16.83 29.14 0.13
N SER A 102 16.18 29.63 -0.93
CA SER A 102 15.08 30.61 -0.85
C SER A 102 13.81 30.07 -0.18
N GLN A 103 13.65 28.74 -0.11
CA GLN A 103 12.56 28.08 0.59
C GLN A 103 12.99 27.75 2.04
N THR A 104 13.38 28.80 2.78
CA THR A 104 14.16 28.72 4.02
C THR A 104 13.64 27.70 5.03
N GLU A 105 12.33 27.65 5.28
CA GLU A 105 11.75 26.73 6.26
C GLU A 105 11.94 25.26 5.87
N VAL A 106 11.59 24.90 4.62
CA VAL A 106 11.71 23.53 4.11
C VAL A 106 13.17 23.14 3.98
N TYR A 107 14.01 24.06 3.48
CA TYR A 107 15.45 23.86 3.36
C TYR A 107 16.08 23.55 4.72
N ASN A 108 15.77 24.34 5.75
CA ASN A 108 16.30 24.15 7.10
C ASN A 108 15.79 22.86 7.75
N ARG A 109 14.56 22.43 7.45
CA ARG A 109 14.04 21.13 7.90
C ARG A 109 14.81 19.98 7.25
N GLN A 110 15.02 20.04 5.93
CA GLN A 110 15.79 19.05 5.18
C GLN A 110 17.25 18.97 5.62
N ASN A 111 17.88 20.11 5.96
CA ASN A 111 19.27 20.16 6.45
C ASN A 111 19.54 19.21 7.62
N ARG A 112 18.53 18.95 8.46
CA ARG A 112 18.66 18.08 9.64
C ARG A 112 18.99 16.62 9.28
N TYR A 113 18.71 16.19 8.05
CA TYR A 113 18.94 14.80 7.62
C TYR A 113 19.56 14.65 6.24
N TRP A 114 19.61 15.71 5.41
CA TRP A 114 20.03 15.58 4.02
C TRP A 114 21.44 15.02 3.85
N GLY A 115 22.40 15.49 4.67
CA GLY A 115 23.78 15.00 4.63
C GLY A 115 23.94 13.52 5.00
N THR A 116 22.89 12.88 5.51
CA THR A 116 22.92 11.45 5.87
C THR A 116 22.62 10.52 4.69
N GLY A 117 22.07 10.99 3.58
CA GLY A 117 21.62 10.12 2.47
C GLY A 117 20.17 9.59 2.58
N TYR A 118 19.55 9.73 3.76
CA TYR A 118 18.26 9.12 4.09
C TYR A 118 17.10 10.13 4.08
N TRP A 119 16.96 10.85 2.96
CA TRP A 119 15.81 11.70 2.66
C TRP A 119 14.61 10.89 2.14
N GLY A 120 13.47 11.56 1.96
CA GLY A 120 12.19 10.93 1.64
C GLY A 120 12.21 10.14 0.34
N ARG A 121 11.71 8.89 0.38
CA ARG A 121 11.50 8.04 -0.82
C ARG A 121 10.22 7.22 -0.73
N GLY A 122 9.68 6.87 -1.89
CA GLY A 122 8.53 5.97 -2.03
C GLY A 122 7.19 6.64 -1.72
N PHE A 123 6.14 5.83 -1.58
CA PHE A 123 4.75 6.33 -1.43
C PHE A 123 4.49 7.09 -0.13
N VAL A 124 5.31 6.87 0.90
CA VAL A 124 5.14 7.48 2.23
C VAL A 124 6.24 8.49 2.58
N GLN A 125 7.15 8.77 1.64
CA GLN A 125 8.35 9.59 1.88
C GLN A 125 9.14 9.10 3.11
N LEU A 126 9.62 7.85 3.06
CA LEU A 126 10.42 7.24 4.13
C LEU A 126 11.70 8.05 4.37
N THR A 127 11.91 8.54 5.60
CA THR A 127 13.06 9.37 5.99
C THR A 127 13.74 8.83 7.25
N HIS A 128 15.01 9.17 7.42
CA HIS A 128 15.92 8.80 8.52
C HIS A 128 16.44 7.36 8.46
N GLN A 129 17.76 7.22 8.65
CA GLN A 129 18.47 5.93 8.61
C GLN A 129 17.82 4.84 9.47
N LYS A 130 17.34 5.19 10.67
CA LYS A 130 16.67 4.25 11.58
C LYS A 130 15.41 3.61 10.96
N ASN A 131 14.66 4.37 10.15
CA ASN A 131 13.46 3.86 9.50
C ASN A 131 13.83 3.02 8.27
N TYR A 132 14.83 3.44 7.49
CA TYR A 132 15.41 2.63 6.43
C TYR A 132 15.91 1.28 6.94
N ARG A 133 16.58 1.25 8.11
CA ARG A 133 17.02 0.00 8.75
C ARG A 133 15.86 -0.92 9.13
N LYS A 134 14.86 -0.41 9.86
CA LYS A 134 13.66 -1.20 10.19
C LYS A 134 12.96 -1.77 8.95
N MET A 135 12.88 -0.98 7.88
CA MET A 135 12.29 -1.44 6.62
C MET A 135 13.19 -2.42 5.87
N SER A 136 14.52 -2.31 6.01
CA SER A 136 15.46 -3.30 5.49
C SER A 136 15.24 -4.65 6.13
N ASP A 137 15.16 -4.68 7.47
CA ASP A 137 14.93 -5.89 8.25
C ASP A 137 13.60 -6.56 7.87
N PHE A 138 12.54 -5.77 7.68
CA PHE A 138 11.23 -6.28 7.25
C PHE A 138 11.24 -6.83 5.82
N LEU A 139 11.85 -6.12 4.87
CA LEU A 139 11.82 -6.51 3.46
C LEU A 139 12.82 -7.62 3.12
N GLY A 140 13.86 -7.81 3.94
CA GLY A 140 14.99 -8.67 3.61
C GLY A 140 15.89 -8.09 2.50
N VAL A 141 15.89 -6.77 2.30
CA VAL A 141 16.76 -6.06 1.35
C VAL A 141 17.50 -4.92 2.05
N ASP A 142 18.74 -4.65 1.65
CA ASP A 142 19.56 -3.64 2.32
C ASP A 142 19.26 -2.21 1.81
N LEU A 143 18.23 -1.57 2.38
CA LEU A 143 17.91 -0.18 2.09
C LEU A 143 18.89 0.80 2.76
N VAL A 144 19.69 0.35 3.73
CA VAL A 144 20.68 1.21 4.39
C VAL A 144 21.82 1.46 3.42
N LYS A 145 22.33 0.40 2.78
CA LYS A 145 23.35 0.50 1.74
C LYS A 145 22.79 1.01 0.41
N ASN A 146 21.55 0.65 0.07
CA ASN A 146 20.91 1.04 -1.19
C ASN A 146 19.54 1.74 -0.96
N PRO A 147 19.52 2.99 -0.47
CA PRO A 147 18.28 3.71 -0.17
C PRO A 147 17.30 3.85 -1.34
N SER A 148 17.81 3.88 -2.58
CA SER A 148 16.99 3.97 -3.80
C SER A 148 16.06 2.76 -4.00
N LEU A 149 16.32 1.62 -3.36
CA LEU A 149 15.41 0.47 -3.38
C LEU A 149 14.03 0.78 -2.78
N ALA A 150 13.90 1.86 -1.99
CA ALA A 150 12.61 2.37 -1.52
C ALA A 150 11.77 3.05 -2.63
N LEU A 151 12.35 3.30 -3.81
CA LEU A 151 11.66 3.80 -5.00
C LEU A 151 11.09 2.67 -5.87
N ASP A 152 11.50 1.42 -5.66
CA ASP A 152 10.85 0.29 -6.30
C ASP A 152 9.37 0.24 -5.85
N PRO A 153 8.39 0.23 -6.77
CA PRO A 153 6.97 0.29 -6.43
C PRO A 153 6.52 -0.86 -5.49
N ASN A 154 7.10 -2.06 -5.63
CA ASN A 154 6.74 -3.19 -4.76
C ASN A 154 7.25 -2.96 -3.33
N ASN A 155 8.51 -2.54 -3.18
CA ASN A 155 9.07 -2.21 -1.87
C ASN A 155 8.35 -1.01 -1.25
N ALA A 156 8.08 0.04 -2.02
CA ALA A 156 7.37 1.23 -1.55
C ALA A 156 5.97 0.90 -1.01
N ALA A 157 5.20 0.04 -1.70
CA ALA A 157 3.88 -0.39 -1.24
C ALA A 157 3.96 -1.18 0.08
N LYS A 158 4.90 -2.12 0.18
CA LYS A 158 5.14 -2.90 1.40
C LYS A 158 5.56 -2.00 2.56
N ILE A 159 6.48 -1.05 2.33
CA ILE A 159 6.95 -0.07 3.32
C ILE A 159 5.77 0.75 3.84
N LEU A 160 4.99 1.35 2.95
CA LEU A 160 3.82 2.16 3.30
C LEU A 160 2.87 1.36 4.20
N VAL A 161 2.40 0.21 3.72
CA VAL A 161 1.39 -0.60 4.40
C VAL A 161 1.92 -1.12 5.74
N TYR A 162 3.03 -1.86 5.72
CA TYR A 162 3.54 -2.52 6.91
C TYR A 162 4.03 -1.52 7.95
N GLY A 163 4.68 -0.44 7.50
CA GLY A 163 5.19 0.60 8.38
C GLY A 163 4.08 1.36 9.12
N MET A 164 2.96 1.67 8.45
CA MET A 164 1.81 2.32 9.10
C MET A 164 1.07 1.37 10.05
N LEU A 165 0.88 0.11 9.66
CA LEU A 165 0.20 -0.89 10.50
C LEU A 165 0.99 -1.19 11.79
N ASN A 166 2.33 -1.25 11.70
CA ASN A 166 3.19 -1.64 12.82
C ASN A 166 3.85 -0.45 13.54
N GLY A 167 3.59 0.78 13.09
CA GLY A 167 4.09 2.00 13.70
C GLY A 167 5.60 2.17 13.58
N LEU A 168 6.18 1.72 12.47
CA LEU A 168 7.63 1.65 12.32
C LEU A 168 8.28 3.00 11.98
N PHE A 169 7.47 4.00 11.61
CA PHE A 169 7.92 5.37 11.32
C PHE A 169 7.98 6.26 12.58
N THR A 170 6.90 6.28 13.35
CA THR A 170 6.71 7.21 14.49
C THR A 170 6.47 6.53 15.83
N ARG A 171 6.44 5.19 15.88
CA ARG A 171 5.95 4.35 17.01
C ARG A 171 4.44 4.34 17.19
N GLN A 172 3.68 5.08 16.37
CA GLN A 172 2.22 5.06 16.38
C GLN A 172 1.69 4.14 15.27
N ARG A 173 0.82 3.21 15.62
CA ARG A 173 0.18 2.22 14.73
C ARG A 173 -1.19 2.70 14.30
N LEU A 174 -1.63 2.33 13.09
CA LEU A 174 -2.98 2.65 12.62
C LEU A 174 -4.08 2.13 13.56
N SER A 175 -3.90 0.95 14.17
CA SER A 175 -4.89 0.36 15.07
C SER A 175 -5.22 1.19 16.31
N GLN A 176 -4.34 2.14 16.69
CA GLN A 176 -4.59 3.08 17.78
C GLN A 176 -5.64 4.13 17.43
N TYR A 177 -5.89 4.37 16.14
CA TYR A 177 -6.80 5.42 15.65
C TYR A 177 -7.93 4.86 14.76
N ILE A 178 -7.72 3.69 14.17
CA ILE A 178 -8.66 3.03 13.26
C ILE A 178 -8.76 1.56 13.65
N ASN A 179 -9.90 1.14 14.18
CA ASN A 179 -10.20 -0.23 14.59
C ASN A 179 -11.72 -0.45 14.58
N GLY A 180 -12.19 -1.60 15.09
CA GLY A 180 -13.62 -1.95 15.09
C GLY A 180 -14.53 -1.01 15.90
N SER A 181 -13.98 -0.11 16.73
CA SER A 181 -14.75 0.82 17.55
C SER A 181 -14.44 2.29 17.28
N ILE A 182 -13.32 2.60 16.64
CA ILE A 182 -12.83 3.96 16.42
C ILE A 182 -12.40 4.10 14.97
N VAL A 183 -12.85 5.16 14.28
CA VAL A 183 -12.34 5.57 12.96
C VAL A 183 -11.98 7.05 13.02
N ASP A 184 -10.74 7.35 13.40
CA ASP A 184 -10.21 8.71 13.50
C ASP A 184 -9.09 8.93 12.49
N PHE A 185 -9.48 9.26 11.26
CA PHE A 185 -8.52 9.57 10.18
C PHE A 185 -7.69 10.82 10.46
N TYR A 186 -8.15 11.75 11.29
CA TYR A 186 -7.38 12.94 11.63
C TYR A 186 -6.19 12.56 12.50
N GLN A 187 -6.42 11.83 13.59
CA GLN A 187 -5.36 11.40 14.50
C GLN A 187 -4.46 10.32 13.89
N ALA A 188 -4.98 9.54 12.93
CA ALA A 188 -4.19 8.57 12.17
C ALA A 188 -2.96 9.19 11.47
N ARG A 189 -2.92 10.53 11.27
CA ARG A 189 -1.75 11.20 10.69
C ARG A 189 -0.48 11.02 11.51
N LYS A 190 -0.63 10.77 12.81
CA LYS A 190 0.48 10.54 13.75
C LYS A 190 1.30 9.30 13.41
N THR A 191 0.77 8.36 12.60
CA THR A 191 1.53 7.20 12.14
C THR A 191 2.63 7.57 11.14
N VAL A 192 2.56 8.75 10.51
CA VAL A 192 3.50 9.20 9.47
C VAL A 192 4.25 10.47 9.86
N ASN A 193 3.55 11.57 10.18
CA ASN A 193 4.19 12.90 10.30
C ASN A 193 3.56 13.79 11.39
N GLY A 194 3.08 13.20 12.48
CA GLY A 194 2.39 13.94 13.54
C GLY A 194 1.02 14.42 13.08
N LEU A 195 0.73 15.73 13.17
CA LEU A 195 -0.56 16.31 12.80
C LEU A 195 -0.48 17.24 11.58
N ASP A 196 0.71 17.34 10.96
CA ASP A 196 0.90 18.15 9.77
C ASP A 196 -0.05 17.69 8.67
N ARG A 197 -0.91 18.62 8.23
CA ARG A 197 -1.90 18.45 7.15
C ARG A 197 -2.90 17.32 7.42
N ALA A 198 -3.10 16.93 8.69
CA ALA A 198 -4.00 15.86 9.11
C ALA A 198 -5.42 16.00 8.52
N GLY A 199 -6.01 17.19 8.58
CA GLY A 199 -7.35 17.43 8.02
C GLY A 199 -7.47 17.17 6.52
N ARG A 200 -6.41 17.44 5.74
CA ARG A 200 -6.39 17.18 4.30
C ARG A 200 -6.32 15.68 4.01
N VAL A 201 -5.44 14.96 4.71
CA VAL A 201 -5.31 13.50 4.55
C VAL A 201 -6.58 12.80 5.02
N ALA A 202 -7.17 13.24 6.12
CA ALA A 202 -8.45 12.74 6.61
C ALA A 202 -9.59 12.97 5.60
N GLY A 203 -9.64 14.15 4.96
CA GLY A 203 -10.59 14.42 3.88
C GLY A 203 -10.43 13.48 2.68
N TYR A 204 -9.19 13.14 2.30
CA TYR A 204 -8.92 12.13 1.28
C TYR A 204 -9.35 10.73 1.71
N ALA A 205 -9.11 10.36 2.97
CA ALA A 205 -9.52 9.07 3.52
C ALA A 205 -11.04 8.93 3.50
N ASN A 206 -11.78 9.94 3.98
CA ASN A 206 -13.24 9.97 3.91
C ASN A 206 -13.74 9.80 2.47
N SER A 207 -13.19 10.58 1.52
CA SER A 207 -13.63 10.53 0.12
C SER A 207 -13.45 9.14 -0.53
N VAL A 208 -12.40 8.41 -0.16
CA VAL A 208 -12.20 7.02 -0.62
C VAL A 208 -13.11 6.07 0.14
N ASN A 209 -13.19 6.20 1.46
CA ASN A 209 -13.93 5.30 2.34
C ASN A 209 -15.42 5.25 1.99
N ASP A 210 -16.02 6.39 1.66
CA ASP A 210 -17.43 6.50 1.23
C ASP A 210 -17.74 5.74 -0.07
N LYS A 211 -16.70 5.25 -0.76
CA LYS A 211 -16.79 4.60 -2.08
C LYS A 211 -16.20 3.19 -2.09
N LEU A 212 -15.64 2.70 -0.98
CA LEU A 212 -15.12 1.34 -0.84
C LEU A 212 -16.24 0.34 -0.58
#